data_AF-A0A2E2N4T0-F1
#
_entry.id   AF-A0A2E2N4T0-F1
#
_cell.length_a   1.000
_cell.length_b   1.000
_cell.length_c   1.000
_cell.angle_alpha   90.00
_cell.angle_beta   90.00
_cell.angle_gamma   90.00
#
_symmetry.space_group_name_H-M   'P 1'
#
loop_
_entity.id
_entity.type
_entity.pdbx_description
1 polymer ?
#
loop_
_entity_poly.entity_id
_entity_poly.type
_entity_poly.pdbx_seq_one_letter_code
_entity_poly.pdbx_strand_id
1 'polypeptide(L)'
;MMTPRSRAFTLIELLTVIVIISILLSIVLVIAGGVRSSAQTRLTTDVIRQVDVGVESFIAEAGDLPPPVVLADDPMPGTDALAAYPLADAIDASGSGFTINSIAYFIVAAEREGLDSLFNGLPTGRIRLHDPDIDGGGNQPELRTIFDAWDQPLRFVHPAFDGVVTDEMIRGDNANAASLPGTDIEVVDFAQTNMNPGALGTNFALSLGDFPDSVRLPTTGGVDPTRTPILRIRRNAVTDSDGGLCVNGRPYIYSAGDDGDPATVEESNVYTTTPRFLVTEN
;
A
#
# COMPACT_ATOMS: atom_id res chain seq x y z
N MET A 1 -64.84 -41.90 -23.76
CA MET A 1 -63.51 -41.26 -23.71
C MET A 1 -63.63 -40.05 -22.79
N MET A 2 -63.17 -40.14 -21.54
CA MET A 2 -63.22 -39.02 -20.59
C MET A 2 -61.95 -38.19 -20.76
N THR A 3 -62.08 -36.97 -21.25
CA THR A 3 -60.98 -36.00 -21.28
C THR A 3 -60.71 -35.53 -19.85
N PRO A 4 -59.45 -35.60 -19.37
CA PRO A 4 -59.11 -35.11 -18.04
C PRO A 4 -59.38 -33.60 -17.95
N ARG A 5 -60.06 -33.18 -16.89
CA ARG A 5 -60.27 -31.74 -16.59
C ARG A 5 -58.95 -31.12 -16.19
N SER A 6 -58.46 -30.17 -16.98
CA SER A 6 -57.36 -29.29 -16.56
C SER A 6 -57.83 -28.43 -15.39
N ARG A 7 -57.10 -28.51 -14.26
CA ARG A 7 -57.29 -27.59 -13.14
C ARG A 7 -56.53 -26.31 -13.48
N ALA A 8 -57.22 -25.18 -13.53
CA ALA A 8 -56.60 -23.88 -13.70
C ALA A 8 -55.90 -23.47 -12.39
N PHE A 9 -54.67 -22.98 -12.50
CA PHE A 9 -53.92 -22.42 -11.39
C PHE A 9 -54.63 -21.17 -10.87
N THR A 10 -54.77 -21.03 -9.57
CA THR A 10 -55.36 -19.84 -8.97
C THR A 10 -54.33 -18.71 -8.93
N LEU A 11 -54.79 -17.46 -9.05
CA LEU A 11 -53.92 -16.28 -8.95
C LEU A 11 -53.18 -16.24 -7.62
N ILE A 12 -53.83 -16.69 -6.53
CA ILE A 12 -53.22 -16.72 -5.20
C ILE A 12 -52.09 -17.75 -5.10
N GLU A 13 -52.22 -18.93 -5.72
CA GLU A 13 -51.14 -19.91 -5.76
C GLU A 13 -49.90 -19.35 -6.48
N LEU A 14 -50.09 -18.64 -7.59
CA LEU A 14 -48.98 -17.98 -8.29
C LEU A 14 -48.36 -16.86 -7.45
N LEU A 15 -49.18 -16.06 -6.78
CA LEU A 15 -48.71 -14.96 -5.93
C LEU A 15 -47.87 -15.46 -4.76
N THR A 16 -48.29 -16.53 -4.08
CA THR A 16 -47.51 -17.09 -2.97
C THR A 16 -46.17 -17.64 -3.43
N VAL A 17 -46.10 -18.26 -4.62
CA VAL A 17 -44.84 -18.78 -5.17
C VAL A 17 -43.84 -17.67 -5.44
N ILE A 18 -44.26 -16.57 -6.05
CA ILE A 18 -43.33 -15.45 -6.32
C ILE A 18 -42.85 -14.80 -5.03
N VAL A 19 -43.69 -14.73 -3.99
CA VAL A 19 -43.30 -14.23 -2.67
C VAL A 19 -42.23 -15.14 -2.05
N ILE A 20 -42.43 -16.45 -2.06
CA ILE A 20 -41.45 -17.41 -1.53
C ILE A 20 -40.12 -17.33 -2.31
N ILE A 21 -40.16 -17.29 -3.64
CA ILE A 21 -38.94 -17.17 -4.47
C ILE A 21 -38.19 -15.87 -4.14
N SER A 22 -38.91 -14.76 -3.99
CA SER A 22 -38.29 -13.47 -3.67
C SER A 22 -37.59 -13.49 -2.31
N ILE A 23 -38.20 -14.14 -1.32
CA ILE A 23 -37.60 -14.34 0.01
C ILE A 23 -36.37 -15.26 -0.07
N LEU A 24 -36.42 -16.34 -0.85
CA LEU A 24 -35.27 -17.24 -1.00
C LEU A 24 -34.10 -16.55 -1.69
N LEU A 25 -34.37 -15.76 -2.74
CA LEU A 25 -33.33 -15.03 -3.47
C LEU A 25 -32.63 -13.98 -2.58
N SER A 26 -33.38 -13.25 -1.73
CA SER A 26 -32.77 -12.25 -0.86
C SER A 26 -31.79 -12.89 0.14
N ILE A 27 -32.13 -14.05 0.70
CA ILE A 27 -31.24 -14.79 1.62
C ILE A 27 -29.98 -15.27 0.90
N VAL A 28 -30.11 -15.82 -0.31
CA VAL A 28 -28.97 -16.32 -1.09
C VAL A 28 -27.97 -15.21 -1.40
N LEU A 29 -28.43 -14.01 -1.75
CA LEU A 29 -27.55 -12.88 -2.07
C LEU A 29 -26.70 -12.44 -0.88
N VAL A 30 -27.28 -12.37 0.32
CA VAL A 30 -26.55 -11.98 1.54
C VAL A 30 -25.45 -13.00 1.86
N ILE A 31 -25.78 -14.30 1.79
CA ILE A 31 -24.81 -15.38 2.07
C ILE A 31 -23.69 -15.39 1.03
N ALA A 32 -24.03 -15.18 -0.25
CA ALA A 32 -23.05 -15.15 -1.34
C ALA A 32 -22.00 -14.04 -1.15
N GLY A 33 -22.41 -12.87 -0.65
CA GLY A 33 -21.49 -11.78 -0.33
C GLY A 33 -20.45 -12.16 0.73
N GLY A 34 -20.89 -12.74 1.85
CA GLY A 34 -19.98 -13.19 2.91
C GLY A 34 -19.03 -14.30 2.47
N VAL A 35 -19.50 -15.27 1.68
CA VAL A 35 -18.66 -16.33 1.12
C VAL A 35 -17.62 -15.76 0.15
N ARG A 36 -17.99 -14.79 -0.69
CA ARG A 36 -17.07 -14.12 -1.61
C ARG A 36 -15.97 -13.37 -0.87
N SER A 37 -16.32 -12.51 0.09
CA SER A 37 -15.34 -11.76 0.89
C SER A 37 -14.40 -12.70 1.67
N SER A 38 -14.93 -13.76 2.27
CA SER A 38 -14.13 -14.79 2.94
C SER A 38 -13.16 -15.51 1.98
N ALA A 39 -13.60 -15.79 0.75
CA ALA A 39 -12.76 -16.41 -0.26
C ALA A 39 -11.66 -15.45 -0.75
N GLN A 40 -11.99 -14.17 -0.95
CA GLN A 40 -11.02 -13.13 -1.31
C GLN A 40 -9.95 -12.98 -0.24
N THR A 41 -10.34 -12.88 1.04
CA THR A 41 -9.40 -12.81 2.18
C THR A 41 -8.43 -13.99 2.20
N ARG A 42 -8.91 -15.22 1.99
CA ARG A 42 -8.05 -16.41 1.95
C ARG A 42 -7.09 -16.38 0.77
N LEU A 43 -7.58 -16.02 -0.42
CA LEU A 43 -6.74 -15.89 -1.61
C LEU A 43 -5.66 -14.82 -1.40
N THR A 44 -6.03 -13.66 -0.87
CA THR A 44 -5.09 -12.58 -0.53
C THR A 44 -4.04 -13.06 0.49
N THR A 45 -4.46 -13.75 1.56
CA THR A 45 -3.54 -14.31 2.56
C THR A 45 -2.55 -15.30 1.92
N ASP A 46 -3.02 -16.14 0.99
CA ASP A 46 -2.17 -17.09 0.28
C ASP A 46 -1.17 -16.39 -0.65
N VAL A 47 -1.60 -15.34 -1.37
CA VAL A 47 -0.71 -14.49 -2.17
C VAL A 47 0.35 -13.86 -1.28
N ILE A 48 -0.06 -13.17 -0.20
CA ILE A 48 0.88 -12.51 0.73
C ILE A 48 1.88 -13.53 1.28
N ARG A 49 1.44 -14.73 1.68
CA ARG A 49 2.34 -15.78 2.19
C ARG A 49 3.38 -16.21 1.17
N GLN A 50 3.01 -16.31 -0.10
CA GLN A 50 3.95 -16.66 -1.17
C GLN A 50 4.98 -15.54 -1.40
N VAL A 51 4.54 -14.27 -1.35
CA VAL A 51 5.48 -13.15 -1.45
C VAL A 51 6.38 -13.08 -0.22
N ASP A 52 5.86 -13.35 0.98
CA ASP A 52 6.63 -13.44 2.23
C ASP A 52 7.76 -14.47 2.12
N VAL A 53 7.48 -15.64 1.51
CA VAL A 53 8.52 -16.64 1.21
C VAL A 53 9.55 -16.07 0.22
N GLY A 54 9.11 -15.26 -0.76
CA GLY A 54 10.00 -14.54 -1.66
C GLY A 54 10.93 -13.56 -0.93
N VAL A 55 10.41 -12.82 0.05
CA VAL A 55 11.21 -11.92 0.90
C VAL A 55 12.26 -12.71 1.70
N GLU A 56 11.88 -13.85 2.30
CA GLU A 56 12.83 -14.71 3.00
C GLU A 56 13.93 -15.24 2.07
N SER A 57 13.56 -15.68 0.87
CA SER A 57 14.54 -16.14 -0.14
C SER A 57 15.46 -15.00 -0.58
N PHE A 58 14.94 -13.79 -0.76
CA PHE A 58 15.76 -12.62 -1.05
C PHE A 58 16.80 -12.40 0.04
N ILE A 59 16.38 -12.37 1.31
CA ILE A 59 17.29 -12.17 2.44
C ILE A 59 18.32 -13.30 2.54
N ALA A 60 17.90 -14.55 2.30
CA ALA A 60 18.78 -15.71 2.34
C ALA A 60 19.84 -15.69 1.22
N GLU A 61 19.49 -15.23 0.02
CA GLU A 61 20.36 -15.23 -1.16
C GLU A 61 21.23 -13.97 -1.25
N ALA A 62 20.67 -12.79 -1.00
CA ALA A 62 21.39 -11.51 -0.99
C ALA A 62 22.20 -11.29 0.30
N GLY A 63 21.82 -11.95 1.40
CA GLY A 63 22.47 -11.83 2.70
C GLY A 63 22.12 -10.55 3.49
N ASP A 64 21.21 -9.74 2.96
CA ASP A 64 20.70 -8.51 3.59
C ASP A 64 19.24 -8.27 3.17
N LEU A 65 18.59 -7.27 3.79
CA LEU A 65 17.28 -6.80 3.38
C LEU A 65 17.31 -6.25 1.94
N PRO A 66 16.16 -6.23 1.24
CA PRO A 66 16.03 -5.47 0.00
C PRO A 66 16.51 -4.03 0.22
N PRO A 67 17.19 -3.41 -0.76
CA PRO A 67 17.66 -2.05 -0.59
C PRO A 67 16.45 -1.13 -0.29
N PRO A 68 16.57 -0.19 0.66
CA PRO A 68 15.46 0.70 1.01
C PRO A 68 15.05 1.57 -0.19
N VAL A 69 15.95 1.81 -1.13
CA VAL A 69 15.65 2.58 -2.35
C VAL A 69 16.09 1.81 -3.57
N VAL A 70 15.20 1.72 -4.55
CA VAL A 70 15.44 1.08 -5.84
C VAL A 70 15.53 2.15 -6.93
N LEU A 71 16.59 2.06 -7.72
CA LEU A 71 16.68 2.83 -8.96
C LEU A 71 15.78 2.16 -10.00
N ALA A 72 14.83 2.82 -10.63
CA ALA A 72 14.15 2.23 -11.79
C ALA A 72 14.93 2.57 -13.06
N ASP A 73 15.11 1.59 -13.96
CA ASP A 73 15.85 1.78 -15.21
C ASP A 73 15.06 2.55 -16.27
N ASP A 74 13.77 2.84 -16.03
CA ASP A 74 13.00 3.69 -16.91
C ASP A 74 13.38 5.16 -16.66
N PRO A 75 14.01 5.83 -17.65
CA PRO A 75 14.34 7.23 -17.54
C PRO A 75 13.06 8.04 -17.35
N MET A 76 13.08 8.99 -16.40
CA MET A 76 11.94 9.90 -16.25
C MET A 76 11.66 10.58 -17.60
N PRO A 77 10.38 10.81 -17.97
CA PRO A 77 10.04 11.47 -19.23
C PRO A 77 10.83 12.77 -19.42
N GLY A 78 11.76 12.77 -20.38
CA GLY A 78 12.59 13.94 -20.70
C GLY A 78 13.94 14.05 -19.97
N THR A 79 14.40 13.03 -19.24
CA THR A 79 15.72 13.01 -18.61
C THR A 79 16.41 11.66 -18.77
N ASP A 80 17.73 11.61 -18.96
CA ASP A 80 18.53 10.36 -18.88
C ASP A 80 18.83 9.96 -17.42
N ALA A 81 18.16 10.58 -16.44
CA ALA A 81 18.41 10.30 -15.03
C ALA A 81 17.64 9.06 -14.59
N LEU A 82 18.34 8.17 -13.88
CA LEU A 82 17.70 7.09 -13.12
C LEU A 82 16.89 7.71 -11.98
N ALA A 83 15.61 7.36 -11.91
CA ALA A 83 14.76 7.75 -10.80
C ALA A 83 14.93 6.77 -9.64
N ALA A 84 15.06 7.29 -8.43
CA ALA A 84 15.17 6.51 -7.21
C ALA A 84 13.84 6.51 -6.47
N TYR A 85 13.31 5.33 -6.17
CA TYR A 85 12.02 5.14 -5.50
C TYR A 85 12.22 4.40 -4.18
N PRO A 86 11.64 4.89 -3.07
CA PRO A 86 11.71 4.19 -1.81
C PRO A 86 10.78 2.96 -1.81
N LEU A 87 11.20 1.88 -1.14
CA LEU A 87 10.34 0.75 -0.80
C LEU A 87 9.51 1.12 0.43
N ALA A 88 8.77 2.22 0.33
CA ALA A 88 7.96 2.77 1.39
C ALA A 88 6.49 2.68 1.02
N ASP A 89 5.68 2.36 2.03
CA ASP A 89 4.24 2.52 1.96
C ASP A 89 3.88 3.99 2.24
N ALA A 90 3.73 4.76 1.16
CA ALA A 90 3.56 6.20 1.23
C ALA A 90 2.83 6.72 -0.01
N ILE A 91 2.27 7.92 0.07
CA ILE A 91 1.75 8.68 -1.08
C ILE A 91 2.66 9.81 -1.50
N ASP A 92 2.49 10.22 -2.74
CA ASP A 92 3.10 11.44 -3.27
C ASP A 92 2.52 12.70 -2.58
N ALA A 93 3.41 13.48 -1.97
CA ALA A 93 3.09 14.73 -1.26
C ALA A 93 2.66 15.87 -2.20
N SER A 94 2.86 15.71 -3.50
CA SER A 94 2.47 16.70 -4.51
C SER A 94 0.95 16.99 -4.48
N GLY A 95 0.17 16.11 -3.86
CA GLY A 95 -1.29 16.18 -3.77
C GLY A 95 -1.98 15.43 -4.91
N SER A 96 -1.22 14.67 -5.69
CA SER A 96 -1.74 13.72 -6.67
C SER A 96 -2.47 12.56 -6.00
N GLY A 97 -2.11 12.23 -4.75
CA GLY A 97 -2.75 11.16 -3.98
C GLY A 97 -2.35 9.76 -4.46
N PHE A 98 -1.39 9.64 -5.36
CA PHE A 98 -0.91 8.35 -5.84
C PHE A 98 -0.05 7.68 -4.76
N THR A 99 -0.34 6.41 -4.48
CA THR A 99 0.48 5.56 -3.63
C THR A 99 1.76 5.15 -4.38
N ILE A 100 2.87 5.11 -3.67
CA ILE A 100 4.11 4.50 -4.16
C ILE A 100 3.84 3.00 -4.34
N ASN A 101 4.17 2.49 -5.52
CA ASN A 101 4.00 1.07 -5.83
C ASN A 101 5.14 0.24 -5.22
N SER A 102 5.20 0.21 -3.89
CA SER A 102 6.30 -0.36 -3.11
C SER A 102 6.53 -1.84 -3.42
N ILE A 103 5.46 -2.61 -3.67
CA ILE A 103 5.58 -4.02 -4.04
C ILE A 103 6.24 -4.22 -5.41
N ALA A 104 5.97 -3.34 -6.37
CA ALA A 104 6.59 -3.42 -7.69
C ALA A 104 8.09 -3.08 -7.60
N TYR A 105 8.48 -2.10 -6.79
CA TYR A 105 9.89 -1.82 -6.56
C TYR A 105 10.62 -2.96 -5.84
N PHE A 106 9.95 -3.68 -4.93
CA PHE A 106 10.51 -4.93 -4.39
C PHE A 106 10.73 -5.98 -5.48
N ILE A 107 9.79 -6.14 -6.42
CA ILE A 107 9.96 -7.05 -7.57
C ILE A 107 11.17 -6.63 -8.42
N VAL A 108 11.34 -5.33 -8.71
CA VAL A 108 12.50 -4.80 -9.45
C VAL A 108 13.81 -5.07 -8.69
N ALA A 109 13.82 -4.91 -7.36
CA ALA A 109 14.98 -5.27 -6.54
C ALA A 109 15.32 -6.75 -6.66
N ALA A 110 14.33 -7.63 -6.53
CA ALA A 110 14.50 -9.08 -6.66
C ALA A 110 15.01 -9.49 -8.05
N GLU A 111 14.47 -8.90 -9.12
CA GLU A 111 14.91 -9.16 -10.50
C GLU A 111 16.39 -8.80 -10.71
N ARG A 112 16.87 -7.70 -10.12
CA ARG A 112 18.27 -7.28 -10.22
C ARG A 112 19.23 -8.23 -9.52
N GLU A 113 18.78 -8.86 -8.45
CA GLU A 113 19.52 -9.95 -7.78
C GLU A 113 19.36 -11.31 -8.51
N GLY A 114 18.63 -11.36 -9.63
CA GLY A 114 18.39 -12.59 -10.39
C GLY A 114 17.35 -13.52 -9.75
N LEU A 115 16.47 -12.97 -8.92
CA LEU A 115 15.45 -13.68 -8.14
C LEU A 115 14.04 -13.54 -8.75
N ASP A 116 13.96 -13.41 -10.07
CA ASP A 116 12.70 -13.32 -10.82
C ASP A 116 11.78 -14.54 -10.57
N SER A 117 12.40 -15.70 -10.36
CA SER A 117 11.67 -16.95 -10.15
C SER A 117 10.84 -17.03 -8.87
N LEU A 118 11.08 -16.14 -7.89
CA LEU A 118 10.33 -16.06 -6.63
C LEU A 118 8.83 -15.85 -6.85
N PHE A 119 8.46 -15.19 -7.96
CA PHE A 119 7.09 -14.82 -8.25
C PHE A 119 6.36 -15.82 -9.16
N ASN A 120 7.04 -16.84 -9.68
CA ASN A 120 6.47 -17.84 -10.58
C ASN A 120 5.38 -18.71 -9.91
N GLY A 121 5.38 -18.80 -8.57
CA GLY A 121 4.38 -19.54 -7.80
C GLY A 121 3.04 -18.82 -7.63
N LEU A 122 2.98 -17.52 -7.93
CA LEU A 122 1.80 -16.70 -7.67
C LEU A 122 0.61 -17.12 -8.56
N PRO A 123 -0.63 -17.04 -8.04
CA PRO A 123 -1.82 -17.35 -8.82
C PRO A 123 -1.87 -16.50 -10.11
N THR A 124 -2.21 -17.15 -11.23
CA THR A 124 -2.32 -16.48 -12.54
C THR A 124 -3.26 -15.29 -12.48
N GLY A 125 -2.84 -14.16 -13.04
CA GLY A 125 -3.62 -12.92 -13.06
C GLY A 125 -3.45 -12.03 -11.82
N ARG A 126 -2.70 -12.47 -10.79
CA ARG A 126 -2.34 -11.61 -9.65
C ARG A 126 -1.12 -10.74 -9.92
N ILE A 127 -0.32 -11.05 -10.94
CA ILE A 127 0.75 -10.17 -11.41
C ILE A 127 0.31 -9.57 -12.75
N ARG A 128 0.31 -8.24 -12.84
CA ARG A 128 0.05 -7.50 -14.08
C ARG A 128 0.88 -6.22 -14.11
N LEU A 129 1.07 -5.67 -15.31
CA LEU A 129 1.59 -4.32 -15.44
C LEU A 129 0.58 -3.34 -14.83
N HIS A 130 1.08 -2.39 -14.06
CA HIS A 130 0.30 -1.37 -13.40
C HIS A 130 1.02 -0.05 -13.46
N ASP A 131 0.34 0.92 -14.06
CA ASP A 131 0.68 2.32 -13.99
C ASP A 131 -0.11 2.95 -12.84
N PRO A 132 0.55 3.34 -11.72
CA PRO A 132 -0.13 4.03 -10.63
C PRO A 132 -0.52 5.47 -11.01
N ASP A 133 -0.06 5.98 -12.15
CA ASP A 133 -0.29 7.33 -12.66
C ASP A 133 -1.11 7.34 -13.96
N ILE A 134 -2.24 6.63 -13.98
CA ILE A 134 -3.08 6.56 -15.19
C ILE A 134 -3.57 7.93 -15.72
N ASP A 135 -3.52 8.97 -14.89
CA ASP A 135 -3.91 10.35 -15.25
C ASP A 135 -2.72 11.24 -15.68
N GLY A 136 -1.50 10.71 -15.72
CA GLY A 136 -0.30 11.34 -16.30
C GLY A 136 0.29 12.51 -15.50
N GLY A 137 0.10 12.55 -14.18
CA GLY A 137 0.61 13.59 -13.27
C GLY A 137 1.77 13.16 -12.35
N GLY A 138 2.08 11.88 -12.30
CA GLY A 138 3.11 11.22 -11.51
C GLY A 138 4.32 10.81 -12.35
N ASN A 139 5.37 10.41 -11.65
CA ASN A 139 6.63 10.01 -12.26
C ASN A 139 6.95 8.53 -12.03
N GLN A 140 5.97 7.69 -11.66
CA GLN A 140 6.20 6.27 -11.44
C GLN A 140 6.03 5.51 -12.76
N PRO A 141 6.98 4.64 -13.16
CA PRO A 141 6.83 3.85 -14.37
C PRO A 141 5.75 2.78 -14.22
N GLU A 142 5.24 2.30 -15.36
CA GLU A 142 4.38 1.11 -15.40
C GLU A 142 5.22 -0.13 -15.04
N LEU A 143 4.92 -0.75 -13.90
CA LEU A 143 5.70 -1.88 -13.38
C LEU A 143 4.86 -3.12 -13.12
N ARG A 144 5.53 -4.28 -13.12
CA ARG A 144 4.91 -5.55 -12.69
C ARG A 144 4.54 -5.43 -11.22
N THR A 145 3.25 -5.61 -10.94
CA THR A 145 2.68 -5.37 -9.62
C THR A 145 1.83 -6.55 -9.21
N ILE A 146 1.92 -6.92 -7.93
CA ILE A 146 1.14 -8.00 -7.34
C ILE A 146 -0.13 -7.41 -6.74
N PHE A 147 -1.27 -7.97 -7.11
CA PHE A 147 -2.59 -7.56 -6.67
C PHE A 147 -3.20 -8.60 -5.74
N ASP A 148 -3.98 -8.12 -4.78
CA ASP A 148 -4.82 -8.93 -3.91
C ASP A 148 -6.07 -9.46 -4.65
N ALA A 149 -6.99 -10.08 -3.91
CA ALA A 149 -8.25 -10.60 -4.46
C ALA A 149 -9.35 -9.54 -4.71
N TRP A 150 -9.12 -8.29 -4.31
CA TRP A 150 -9.98 -7.12 -4.53
C TRP A 150 -9.46 -6.19 -5.64
N ASP A 151 -8.42 -6.62 -6.36
CA ASP A 151 -7.77 -5.85 -7.41
C ASP A 151 -7.03 -4.60 -6.89
N GLN A 152 -6.65 -4.58 -5.61
CA GLN A 152 -5.76 -3.57 -5.03
C GLN A 152 -4.31 -4.05 -5.07
N PRO A 153 -3.32 -3.16 -5.31
CA PRO A 153 -1.92 -3.52 -5.23
C PRO A 153 -1.56 -3.89 -3.78
N LEU A 154 -0.76 -4.94 -3.61
CA LEU A 154 -0.16 -5.24 -2.32
C LEU A 154 0.82 -4.14 -1.92
N ARG A 155 1.02 -3.98 -0.62
CA ARG A 155 1.92 -2.97 -0.05
C ARG A 155 3.08 -3.66 0.64
N PHE A 156 4.28 -3.21 0.34
CA PHE A 156 5.52 -3.65 0.99
C PHE A 156 6.00 -2.55 1.93
N VAL A 157 6.28 -2.91 3.18
CA VAL A 157 6.78 -1.98 4.20
C VAL A 157 8.20 -2.38 4.58
N HIS A 158 9.16 -1.50 4.27
CA HIS A 158 10.56 -1.68 4.63
C HIS A 158 10.83 -1.14 6.05
N PRO A 159 11.66 -1.80 6.88
CA PRO A 159 12.03 -1.32 8.23
C PRO A 159 12.73 0.04 8.31
N ALA A 160 13.10 0.62 7.17
CA ALA A 160 13.69 1.95 7.08
C ALA A 160 12.62 3.06 6.98
N PHE A 161 11.38 2.69 6.70
CA PHE A 161 10.24 3.58 6.47
C PHE A 161 8.98 3.11 7.20
N ASP A 162 9.13 2.27 8.23
CA ASP A 162 8.01 1.74 8.98
C ASP A 162 7.51 2.73 10.04
N GLY A 163 6.31 2.45 10.57
CA GLY A 163 5.71 3.24 11.63
C GLY A 163 4.99 4.49 11.15
N VAL A 164 4.71 5.37 12.11
CA VAL A 164 3.96 6.61 11.91
C VAL A 164 4.91 7.78 12.13
N VAL A 165 4.99 8.70 11.17
CA VAL A 165 5.63 9.99 11.41
C VAL A 165 4.65 10.80 12.26
N THR A 166 5.11 11.41 13.36
CA THR A 166 4.26 12.26 14.20
C THR A 166 4.57 13.74 13.97
N ASP A 167 3.57 14.60 14.22
CA ASP A 167 3.71 16.06 14.11
C ASP A 167 4.86 16.59 14.98
N GLU A 168 5.17 15.92 16.09
CA GLU A 168 6.28 16.22 16.98
C GLU A 168 7.65 15.88 16.36
N MET A 169 7.76 14.74 15.66
CA MET A 169 8.97 14.37 14.91
C MET A 169 9.32 15.41 13.84
N ILE A 170 8.32 16.11 13.30
CA ILE A 170 8.46 17.07 12.21
C ILE A 170 8.81 18.47 12.72
N ARG A 171 8.33 18.84 13.92
CA ARG A 171 8.47 20.19 14.47
C ARG A 171 9.87 20.52 15.01
N GLY A 172 10.74 19.54 15.20
CA GLY A 172 12.16 19.78 15.50
C GLY A 172 12.46 20.52 16.81
N ASP A 173 11.51 20.66 17.75
CA ASP A 173 11.75 21.30 19.05
C ASP A 173 12.54 20.40 20.02
N ASN A 174 12.82 19.16 19.64
CA ASN A 174 13.74 18.29 20.36
C ASN A 174 15.17 18.55 19.89
N ALA A 175 15.85 19.51 20.53
CA ALA A 175 17.31 19.68 20.45
C ALA A 175 18.13 18.44 20.91
N ASN A 176 17.45 17.34 21.25
CA ASN A 176 18.01 16.03 21.58
C ASN A 176 17.53 14.90 20.64
N ALA A 177 16.98 15.23 19.45
CA ALA A 177 16.65 14.26 18.40
C ALA A 177 17.84 13.39 17.97
N ALA A 178 19.07 13.80 18.31
CA ALA A 178 20.30 13.01 18.22
C ALA A 178 20.34 11.73 19.08
N SER A 179 19.27 11.38 19.81
CA SER A 179 19.22 10.20 20.69
C SER A 179 18.12 9.19 20.36
N LEU A 180 17.30 9.43 19.35
CA LEU A 180 16.63 8.32 18.66
C LEU A 180 17.67 7.68 17.74
N PRO A 181 17.99 6.38 17.89
CA PRO A 181 18.88 5.70 16.97
C PRO A 181 18.20 5.65 15.59
N GLY A 182 18.44 6.66 14.75
CA GLY A 182 18.01 6.67 13.34
C GLY A 182 17.10 7.80 12.85
N THR A 183 16.86 8.88 13.61
CA THR A 183 15.93 9.94 13.13
C THR A 183 16.53 11.34 13.18
N ASP A 184 17.47 11.58 12.28
CA ASP A 184 17.28 12.67 11.32
C ASP A 184 16.90 11.97 9.99
N ILE A 185 15.62 11.95 9.60
CA ILE A 185 15.27 11.81 8.18
C ILE A 185 15.38 13.21 7.56
N GLU A 186 16.54 13.84 7.72
CA GLU A 186 17.11 14.45 6.54
C GLU A 186 17.32 13.25 5.61
N VAL A 187 16.92 13.33 4.34
CA VAL A 187 17.43 12.39 3.34
C VAL A 187 18.93 12.72 3.25
N VAL A 188 19.68 12.36 4.30
CA VAL A 188 21.08 12.70 4.51
C VAL A 188 21.78 11.83 3.50
N ASP A 189 22.10 12.47 2.38
CA ASP A 189 23.24 12.09 1.59
C ASP A 189 23.11 10.76 0.82
N PHE A 190 22.12 10.70 -0.07
CA PHE A 190 22.30 9.93 -1.32
C PHE A 190 23.55 10.37 -2.12
N ALA A 191 24.21 11.47 -1.72
CA ALA A 191 25.41 12.00 -2.36
C ALA A 191 26.70 11.20 -2.11
N GLN A 192 26.67 10.08 -1.38
CA GLN A 192 27.80 9.13 -1.44
C GLN A 192 27.83 8.31 -2.73
N THR A 193 26.73 8.26 -3.47
CA THR A 193 26.77 8.00 -4.91
C THR A 193 26.61 9.33 -5.61
N ASN A 194 27.35 9.59 -6.69
CA ASN A 194 27.29 10.84 -7.46
C ASN A 194 25.93 11.04 -8.19
N MET A 195 24.80 10.88 -7.50
CA MET A 195 23.47 11.18 -8.02
C MET A 195 23.16 12.64 -7.74
N ASN A 196 22.95 13.37 -8.82
CA ASN A 196 22.62 14.79 -8.80
C ASN A 196 21.29 14.96 -8.03
N PRO A 197 21.15 15.89 -7.06
CA PRO A 197 19.92 16.06 -6.26
C PRO A 197 18.65 16.33 -7.09
N GLY A 198 18.77 16.67 -8.37
CA GLY A 198 17.66 16.75 -9.32
C GLY A 198 17.15 15.42 -9.88
N ALA A 199 17.74 14.28 -9.49
CA ALA A 199 17.33 12.93 -9.91
C ALA A 199 16.26 12.30 -8.98
N LEU A 200 15.99 12.92 -7.83
CA LEU A 200 14.84 12.59 -7.00
C LEU A 200 13.62 13.33 -7.57
N GLY A 201 12.95 12.66 -8.50
CA GLY A 201 11.85 13.22 -9.30
C GLY A 201 10.59 13.63 -8.55
N THR A 202 10.48 13.33 -7.25
CA THR A 202 9.25 13.51 -6.46
C THR A 202 9.55 13.81 -4.99
N ASN A 203 8.76 14.70 -4.39
CA ASN A 203 8.75 14.91 -2.95
C ASN A 203 7.83 13.86 -2.33
N PHE A 204 8.39 12.81 -1.74
CA PHE A 204 7.60 11.81 -1.02
C PHE A 204 7.21 12.36 0.36
N ALA A 205 5.99 12.10 0.84
CA ALA A 205 5.61 12.33 2.23
C ALA A 205 5.43 10.98 2.90
N LEU A 206 6.01 10.78 4.08
CA LEU A 206 5.65 9.66 4.95
C LEU A 206 4.39 10.03 5.74
N SER A 207 3.48 9.06 5.88
CA SER A 207 2.16 9.22 6.49
C SER A 207 2.22 9.68 7.95
N LEU A 208 1.26 10.53 8.33
CA LEU A 208 0.93 10.83 9.72
C LEU A 208 -0.45 10.29 10.03
N GLY A 209 -0.55 9.54 11.13
CA GLY A 209 -1.82 9.17 11.72
C GLY A 209 -2.68 10.40 12.04
N ASP A 210 -3.99 10.26 11.87
CA ASP A 210 -4.98 11.27 12.26
C ASP A 210 -4.98 11.43 13.79
N PHE A 211 -4.21 12.40 14.32
CA PHE A 211 -4.18 12.73 15.75
C PHE A 211 -5.16 13.86 16.05
N PRO A 212 -6.18 13.65 16.92
CA PRO A 212 -7.10 14.70 17.30
C PRO A 212 -6.48 15.50 18.44
N ASP A 213 -5.81 16.61 18.15
CA ASP A 213 -5.90 17.86 18.93
C ASP A 213 -4.97 18.97 18.40
N SER A 214 -5.51 19.78 17.49
CA SER A 214 -5.30 21.23 17.22
C SER A 214 -3.89 21.87 17.18
N VAL A 215 -3.72 22.88 16.30
CA VAL A 215 -3.23 24.25 16.64
C VAL A 215 -2.87 25.05 15.37
N ARG A 216 -3.36 26.29 15.28
CA ARG A 216 -3.12 27.27 14.21
C ARG A 216 -1.63 27.61 14.00
N LEU A 217 -1.26 27.81 12.73
CA LEU A 217 0.02 28.34 12.29
C LEU A 217 0.17 29.84 12.61
N PRO A 218 1.30 30.31 13.16
CA PRO A 218 1.75 31.67 12.92
C PRO A 218 2.49 31.73 11.57
N THR A 219 2.01 32.59 10.68
CA THR A 219 2.83 33.17 9.60
C THR A 219 4.02 33.91 10.21
N THR A 220 5.24 33.64 9.75
CA THR A 220 6.23 34.63 9.24
C THR A 220 7.66 34.06 9.23
N GLY A 221 8.42 34.39 8.19
CA GLY A 221 9.88 34.37 8.21
C GLY A 221 10.48 33.66 7.00
N GLY A 222 11.09 34.43 6.09
CA GLY A 222 11.54 33.96 4.77
C GLY A 222 12.55 32.81 4.80
N VAL A 223 12.37 31.89 3.86
CA VAL A 223 13.34 30.82 3.53
C VAL A 223 13.91 31.10 2.14
N ASP A 224 15.23 30.98 2.01
CA ASP A 224 16.00 31.13 0.76
C ASP A 224 15.65 30.01 -0.25
N PRO A 225 15.28 30.35 -1.49
CA PRO A 225 14.63 29.46 -2.46
C PRO A 225 15.53 28.51 -3.28
N THR A 226 16.74 28.14 -2.86
CA THR A 226 17.71 27.48 -3.76
C THR A 226 18.22 26.08 -3.39
N ARG A 227 17.31 25.14 -3.10
CA ARG A 227 17.47 23.67 -3.31
C ARG A 227 17.85 22.81 -2.09
N THR A 228 16.94 22.67 -1.15
CA THR A 228 16.79 21.41 -0.39
C THR A 228 15.40 20.85 -0.67
N PRO A 229 15.27 19.54 -0.98
CA PRO A 229 13.96 18.90 -1.02
C PRO A 229 13.40 18.92 0.40
N ILE A 230 12.48 19.85 0.66
CA ILE A 230 11.77 19.93 1.93
C ILE A 230 10.69 18.84 1.89
N LEU A 231 10.78 17.85 2.79
CA LEU A 231 9.69 16.95 3.14
C LEU A 231 8.50 17.80 3.61
N ARG A 232 7.57 18.11 2.69
CA ARG A 232 6.40 18.94 2.98
C ARG A 232 5.27 18.07 3.46
N ILE A 233 4.95 18.25 4.72
CA ILE A 233 3.92 17.47 5.40
C ILE A 233 2.64 18.28 5.44
N ARG A 234 1.56 17.74 4.87
CA ARG A 234 0.24 18.38 4.85
C ARG A 234 -0.58 17.93 6.05
N ARG A 235 -1.13 18.90 6.78
CA ARG A 235 -1.85 18.71 8.04
C ARG A 235 -3.25 18.06 7.96
N ASN A 236 -3.64 17.63 6.77
CA ASN A 236 -4.90 16.93 6.49
C ASN A 236 -4.60 15.63 5.71
N ALA A 237 -3.47 14.99 6.00
CA ALA A 237 -3.05 13.79 5.30
C ALA A 237 -4.04 12.67 5.63
N VAL A 238 -4.75 12.21 4.62
CA VAL A 238 -5.38 10.89 4.64
C VAL A 238 -4.28 9.91 5.07
N THR A 239 -4.54 9.15 6.11
CA THR A 239 -3.73 8.01 6.54
C THR A 239 -3.54 7.08 5.34
N ASP A 240 -2.38 7.20 4.70
CA ASP A 240 -2.06 6.59 3.42
C ASP A 240 -1.18 5.35 3.54
N SER A 241 -0.89 4.98 4.79
CA SER A 241 -0.19 3.79 5.24
C SER A 241 -0.93 3.18 6.43
N ASP A 242 -0.65 1.90 6.71
CA ASP A 242 -1.13 1.23 7.92
C ASP A 242 -0.40 1.72 9.19
N GLY A 243 0.75 2.39 9.05
CA GLY A 243 1.53 2.90 10.18
C GLY A 243 2.15 1.80 11.06
N GLY A 244 2.23 0.57 10.55
CA GLY A 244 2.76 -0.56 11.30
C GLY A 244 4.29 -0.52 11.44
N LEU A 245 4.80 -0.96 12.59
CA LEU A 245 6.24 -1.16 12.78
C LEU A 245 6.63 -2.60 12.43
N CYS A 246 7.71 -2.73 11.66
CA CYS A 246 8.35 -3.98 11.32
C CYS A 246 8.78 -4.71 12.60
N VAL A 247 8.48 -6.00 12.69
CA VAL A 247 8.83 -6.84 13.84
C VAL A 247 10.22 -7.43 13.63
N ASN A 248 11.12 -7.22 14.59
CA ASN A 248 12.52 -7.69 14.53
C ASN A 248 13.31 -7.19 13.30
N GLY A 249 12.99 -6.01 12.78
CA GLY A 249 13.65 -5.45 11.60
C GLY A 249 13.39 -6.24 10.31
N ARG A 250 12.33 -7.05 10.27
CA ARG A 250 11.91 -7.78 9.07
C ARG A 250 10.81 -6.98 8.35
N PRO A 251 10.94 -6.73 7.03
CA PRO A 251 9.85 -6.15 6.25
C PRO A 251 8.59 -7.02 6.32
N TYR A 252 7.44 -6.39 6.10
CA TYR A 252 6.18 -7.10 5.98
C TYR A 252 5.39 -6.62 4.77
N ILE A 253 4.42 -7.44 4.39
CA ILE A 253 3.54 -7.21 3.25
C ILE A 253 2.11 -7.29 3.75
N TYR A 254 1.27 -6.40 3.24
CA TYR A 254 -0.14 -6.41 3.55
C TYR A 254 -0.99 -6.00 2.35
N SER A 255 -2.29 -6.20 2.51
CA SER A 255 -3.34 -5.77 1.60
C SER A 255 -4.26 -4.83 2.36
N ALA A 256 -4.69 -3.73 1.74
CA ALA A 256 -5.68 -2.82 2.31
C ALA A 256 -7.09 -3.45 2.40
N GLY A 257 -7.33 -4.56 1.70
CA GLY A 257 -8.57 -5.31 1.83
C GLY A 257 -9.67 -4.81 0.90
N ASP A 258 -10.92 -4.92 1.33
CA ASP A 258 -12.09 -4.65 0.48
C ASP A 258 -12.48 -3.18 0.38
N ASP A 259 -12.13 -2.36 1.36
CA ASP A 259 -12.29 -0.90 1.33
C ASP A 259 -11.15 -0.19 0.57
N GLY A 260 -9.99 -0.82 0.46
CA GLY A 260 -8.80 -0.25 -0.17
C GLY A 260 -8.15 0.86 0.65
N ASP A 261 -8.57 1.06 1.91
CA ASP A 261 -8.05 2.10 2.80
C ASP A 261 -7.04 1.48 3.77
N PRO A 262 -5.72 1.76 3.62
CA PRO A 262 -4.72 1.15 4.48
C PRO A 262 -4.85 1.56 5.96
N ALA A 263 -5.62 2.61 6.27
CA ALA A 263 -5.82 3.11 7.62
C ALA A 263 -6.75 2.24 8.49
N THR A 264 -7.59 1.39 7.87
CA THR A 264 -8.56 0.56 8.57
C THR A 264 -7.94 -0.75 9.08
N VAL A 265 -6.83 -0.60 9.81
CA VAL A 265 -5.89 -1.69 10.16
C VAL A 265 -6.50 -2.88 10.88
N GLU A 266 -7.60 -2.68 11.63
CA GLU A 266 -8.27 -3.75 12.38
C GLU A 266 -9.44 -4.40 11.64
N GLU A 267 -10.01 -3.72 10.64
CA GLU A 267 -11.27 -4.13 10.01
C GLU A 267 -11.04 -4.81 8.65
N SER A 268 -10.19 -4.22 7.80
CA SER A 268 -10.10 -4.59 6.39
C SER A 268 -8.72 -5.13 5.99
N ASN A 269 -7.66 -4.64 6.63
CA ASN A 269 -6.31 -5.02 6.24
C ASN A 269 -6.03 -6.52 6.46
N VAL A 270 -5.34 -7.13 5.50
CA VAL A 270 -4.94 -8.54 5.55
C VAL A 270 -3.44 -8.65 5.70
N TYR A 271 -3.01 -9.33 6.77
CA TYR A 271 -1.61 -9.57 7.10
C TYR A 271 -1.31 -11.07 7.22
N THR A 272 -0.10 -11.48 6.89
CA THR A 272 0.47 -12.78 7.30
C THR A 272 1.29 -12.65 8.59
N THR A 273 2.03 -11.55 8.72
CA THR A 273 2.76 -11.15 9.91
C THR A 273 2.21 -9.82 10.37
N THR A 274 1.47 -9.81 11.49
CA THR A 274 0.89 -8.58 12.04
C THR A 274 2.01 -7.66 12.51
N PRO A 275 2.09 -6.42 12.01
CA PRO A 275 3.07 -5.45 12.47
C PRO A 275 2.71 -4.96 13.88
N ARG A 276 3.65 -4.26 14.53
CA ARG A 276 3.38 -3.63 15.82
C ARG A 276 2.84 -2.23 15.59
N PHE A 277 1.60 -1.97 15.96
CA PHE A 277 1.06 -0.62 15.99
C PHE A 277 1.40 0.07 17.30
N LEU A 278 1.69 1.38 17.22
CA LEU A 278 1.82 2.21 18.42
C LEU A 278 0.42 2.40 19.00
N VAL A 279 0.14 1.74 20.12
CA VAL A 279 -1.09 1.99 20.88
C VAL A 279 -0.94 3.36 21.52
N THR A 280 -1.68 4.35 21.04
CA THR A 280 -1.82 5.62 21.73
C THR A 280 -2.59 5.33 23.01
N GLU A 281 -1.93 5.47 24.17
CA GLU A 281 -2.65 5.49 25.44
C GLU A 281 -3.57 6.72 25.42
N ASN A 282 -4.89 6.47 25.35
CA ASN A 282 -5.93 7.49 25.42
C ASN A 282 -5.98 8.19 26.78
#